data_AF-A0A5B2VUB7-F1
#
_entry.id   AF-A0A5B2VUB7-F1
#
_cell.length_a   1.000
_cell.length_b   1.000
_cell.length_c   1.000
_cell.angle_alpha   90.00
_cell.angle_beta   90.00
_cell.angle_gamma   90.00
#
_symmetry.space_group_name_H-M   'P 1'
#
loop_
_entity.id
_entity.type
_entity.pdbx_description
1 polymer ?
#
loop_
_entity_poly.entity_id
_entity_poly.type
_entity_poly.pdbx_seq_one_letter_code
_entity_poly.pdbx_strand_id
1 'polypeptide(L)'
;WPLASDDPTTGSWRESRAKALTRRYLEHSPTALLCMLVVDVDHHDTLLRALEEPRGHAMPTWIAESPTGRGHVGWILEAPVCRTDSARIAPMRYAARVEEGLRRSLDGDMGYAGLLTKNPLHEHWATTWGTDHLYSLGQLAESLGELMPRSLPRRAV
;
A
#
# COMPACT_ATOMS: atom_id res chain seq x y z
N TRP A 1 16.19 -3.53 -9.14
CA TRP A 1 16.78 -3.19 -7.83
C TRP A 1 15.80 -2.24 -7.17
N PRO A 2 15.08 -2.63 -6.10
CA PRO A 2 14.15 -1.73 -5.42
C PRO A 2 14.89 -0.55 -4.77
N LEU A 3 14.20 0.59 -4.59
CA LEU A 3 14.65 1.56 -3.60
C LEU A 3 14.47 1.00 -2.20
N ALA A 4 15.41 1.29 -1.31
CA ALA A 4 15.33 0.90 0.08
C ALA A 4 16.03 1.94 0.98
N SER A 5 15.63 1.99 2.25
CA SER A 5 16.20 2.90 3.25
C SER A 5 15.94 2.40 4.66
N ASP A 6 16.80 2.76 5.61
CA ASP A 6 16.52 2.60 7.04
C ASP A 6 15.90 3.88 7.64
N ASP A 7 16.06 5.02 6.97
CA ASP A 7 15.48 6.30 7.35
C ASP A 7 15.15 7.11 6.07
N PRO A 8 13.87 7.17 5.66
CA PRO A 8 13.44 7.88 4.46
C PRO A 8 13.79 9.37 4.47
N THR A 9 14.02 9.99 5.63
CA THR A 9 14.40 11.41 5.73
C THR A 9 15.84 11.67 5.25
N THR A 10 16.69 10.64 5.28
CA THR A 10 18.08 10.71 4.80
C THR A 10 18.24 10.32 3.33
N GLY A 11 17.17 9.84 2.71
CA GLY A 11 17.14 9.39 1.32
C GLY A 11 16.84 7.89 1.18
N SER A 12 16.89 7.42 -0.08
CA SER A 12 16.74 6.00 -0.42
C SER A 12 17.60 5.65 -1.63
N TRP A 13 18.04 4.39 -1.71
CA TRP A 13 19.00 3.95 -2.72
C TRP A 13 18.55 2.66 -3.39
N ARG A 14 18.92 2.49 -4.66
CA ARG A 14 18.69 1.25 -5.42
C ARG A 14 19.61 0.17 -4.88
N GLU A 15 19.04 -0.90 -4.34
CA GLU A 15 19.80 -2.01 -3.77
C GLU A 15 19.43 -3.37 -4.42
N SER A 16 20.29 -4.37 -4.26
CA SER A 16 19.93 -5.74 -4.62
C SER A 16 18.74 -6.21 -3.79
N ARG A 17 17.93 -7.15 -4.29
CA ARG A 17 16.77 -7.65 -3.54
C ARG A 17 17.16 -8.17 -2.15
N ALA A 18 18.24 -8.94 -2.06
CA ALA A 18 18.72 -9.50 -0.80
C ALA A 18 19.05 -8.39 0.22
N LYS A 19 19.68 -7.30 -0.22
CA LYS A 19 20.04 -6.17 0.66
C LYS A 19 18.83 -5.31 1.02
N ALA A 20 17.95 -5.02 0.06
CA ALA A 20 16.74 -4.26 0.30
C ALA A 20 15.80 -4.92 1.32
N LEU A 21 15.73 -6.25 1.34
CA LEU A 21 14.93 -7.01 2.30
C LEU A 21 15.42 -6.87 3.75
N THR A 22 16.67 -6.44 3.97
CA THR A 22 17.20 -6.15 5.32
C THR A 22 16.99 -4.70 5.73
N ARG A 23 16.34 -3.86 4.93
CA ARG A 23 16.09 -2.45 5.25
C ARG A 23 14.73 -2.26 5.91
N ARG A 24 14.61 -1.23 6.73
CA ARG A 24 13.32 -0.88 7.37
C ARG A 24 12.24 -0.48 6.36
N TYR A 25 12.63 0.18 5.28
CA TYR A 25 11.74 0.62 4.22
C TYR A 25 12.21 0.12 2.85
N LEU A 26 11.27 -0.24 1.97
CA LEU A 26 11.55 -0.65 0.60
C LEU A 26 10.43 -0.30 -0.37
N GLU A 27 10.75 -0.25 -1.66
CA GLU A 27 9.76 -0.18 -2.74
C GLU A 27 8.93 -1.46 -2.79
N HIS A 28 7.63 -1.32 -2.55
CA HIS A 28 6.70 -2.45 -2.55
C HIS A 28 6.39 -2.98 -3.96
N SER A 29 6.61 -2.15 -4.99
CA SER A 29 6.37 -2.48 -6.38
C SER A 29 7.47 -1.92 -7.28
N PRO A 30 7.99 -2.67 -8.28
CA PRO A 30 8.94 -2.14 -9.27
C PRO A 30 8.36 -0.95 -10.04
N THR A 31 9.17 0.02 -10.48
CA THR A 31 8.66 1.23 -11.16
C THR A 31 7.69 0.95 -12.32
N ALA A 32 7.95 -0.08 -13.13
CA ALA A 32 7.12 -0.43 -14.29
C ALA A 32 5.79 -1.11 -13.95
N LEU A 33 5.62 -1.64 -12.72
CA LEU A 33 4.47 -2.46 -12.32
C LEU A 33 3.93 -2.02 -10.96
N LEU A 34 2.63 -2.08 -10.76
CA LEU A 34 2.02 -1.99 -9.43
C LEU A 34 1.60 -3.41 -9.04
N CYS A 35 2.32 -4.02 -8.10
CA CYS A 35 2.08 -5.41 -7.65
C CYS A 35 1.20 -5.48 -6.39
N MET A 36 1.06 -4.36 -5.69
CA MET A 36 0.30 -4.27 -4.45
C MET A 36 -0.11 -2.83 -4.20
N LEU A 37 -1.23 -2.65 -3.50
CA LEU A 37 -1.74 -1.36 -3.03
C LEU A 37 -1.38 -1.21 -1.55
N VAL A 38 -0.91 -0.03 -1.15
CA VAL A 38 -0.47 0.24 0.22
C VAL A 38 -1.08 1.54 0.70
N VAL A 39 -1.62 1.52 1.91
CA VAL A 39 -2.13 2.71 2.60
C VAL A 39 -1.23 3.01 3.78
N ASP A 40 -0.78 4.26 3.90
CA ASP A 40 -0.13 4.77 5.10
C ASP A 40 -1.19 5.24 6.09
N VAL A 41 -1.14 4.69 7.30
CA VAL A 41 -2.12 4.94 8.37
C VAL A 41 -1.41 5.72 9.46
N ASP A 42 -1.65 7.02 9.46
CA ASP A 42 -1.04 7.98 10.41
C ASP A 42 -1.77 8.07 11.76
N HIS A 43 -2.49 7.00 12.12
CA HIS A 43 -3.17 6.85 13.40
C HIS A 43 -2.37 5.93 14.34
N HIS A 44 -2.55 6.09 15.64
CA HIS A 44 -1.81 5.36 16.69
C HIS A 44 -2.32 3.93 16.95
N ASP A 45 -3.19 3.41 16.10
CA ASP A 45 -3.96 2.18 16.25
C ASP A 45 -4.15 1.47 14.90
N THR A 46 -3.11 1.45 14.06
CA THR A 46 -3.17 0.92 12.68
C THR A 46 -3.69 -0.51 12.63
N LEU A 47 -3.17 -1.39 13.50
CA LEU A 47 -3.60 -2.78 13.55
C LEU A 47 -5.09 -2.91 13.86
N LEU A 48 -5.58 -2.21 14.89
CA LEU A 48 -6.99 -2.24 15.23
C LEU A 48 -7.84 -1.71 14.09
N ARG A 49 -7.48 -0.59 13.48
CA ARG A 49 -8.22 -0.03 12.33
C ARG A 49 -8.28 -0.93 11.12
N ALA A 50 -7.22 -1.70 10.88
CA ALA A 50 -7.13 -2.59 9.73
C ALA A 50 -7.84 -3.93 9.96
N LEU A 51 -8.10 -4.32 11.21
CA LEU A 51 -8.77 -5.57 11.57
C LEU A 51 -10.21 -5.39 12.03
N GLU A 52 -10.50 -4.29 12.73
CA GLU A 52 -11.87 -3.87 12.96
C GLU A 52 -12.43 -3.46 11.60
N GLU A 53 -13.64 -3.92 11.27
CA GLU A 53 -14.30 -3.63 9.99
C GLU A 53 -15.22 -2.38 10.04
N PRO A 54 -14.87 -1.17 10.52
CA PRO A 54 -15.85 -0.10 10.52
C PRO A 54 -16.10 0.49 9.12
N ARG A 55 -15.41 0.06 8.04
CA ARG A 55 -15.47 0.73 6.73
C ARG A 55 -15.42 -0.14 5.47
N GLY A 56 -15.57 -1.46 5.56
CA GLY A 56 -15.76 -2.30 4.36
C GLY A 56 -14.58 -2.30 3.38
N HIS A 57 -13.44 -2.84 3.78
CA HIS A 57 -12.39 -3.21 2.84
C HIS A 57 -12.10 -4.70 2.99
N ALA A 58 -11.54 -5.34 1.97
CA ALA A 58 -11.10 -6.73 2.08
C ALA A 58 -10.01 -6.88 3.15
N MET A 59 -9.90 -8.09 3.73
CA MET A 59 -8.83 -8.44 4.67
C MET A 59 -7.45 -8.07 4.07
N PRO A 60 -6.60 -7.30 4.78
CA PRO A 60 -5.26 -7.01 4.32
C PRO A 60 -4.39 -8.26 4.17
N THR A 61 -3.44 -8.23 3.23
CA THR A 61 -2.39 -9.25 3.15
C THR A 61 -1.44 -9.12 4.35
N TRP A 62 -1.06 -7.89 4.69
CA TRP A 62 -0.18 -7.60 5.81
C TRP A 62 -0.44 -6.21 6.37
N ILE A 63 -0.08 -6.05 7.64
CA ILE A 63 -0.11 -4.80 8.39
C ILE A 63 1.24 -4.68 9.08
N ALA A 64 1.96 -3.57 8.85
CA ALA A 64 3.27 -3.31 9.46
C ALA A 64 3.20 -2.05 10.31
N GLU A 65 3.22 -2.21 11.64
CA GLU A 65 3.05 -1.14 12.61
C GLU A 65 4.38 -0.75 13.26
N SER A 66 4.60 0.55 13.43
CA SER A 66 5.72 1.07 14.21
C SER A 66 5.43 1.00 15.71
N PRO A 67 6.45 1.13 16.58
CA PRO A 67 6.21 1.23 18.02
C PRO A 67 5.28 2.37 18.45
N THR A 68 5.03 3.36 17.59
CA THR A 68 4.09 4.46 17.84
C THR A 68 2.64 4.10 17.49
N GLY A 69 2.37 2.95 16.90
CA GLY A 69 1.03 2.54 16.44
C GLY A 69 0.69 2.99 15.01
N ARG A 70 1.50 3.87 14.39
CA ARG A 70 1.38 4.23 12.97
C ARG A 70 1.98 3.16 12.08
N GLY A 71 1.37 2.88 10.95
CA GLY A 71 1.73 1.70 10.16
C GLY A 71 1.30 1.78 8.71
N HIS A 72 1.72 0.79 7.93
CA HIS A 72 1.23 0.60 6.57
C HIS A 72 0.38 -0.66 6.49
N VAL A 73 -0.61 -0.64 5.62
CA VAL A 73 -1.51 -1.77 5.34
C VAL A 73 -1.44 -2.09 3.86
N GLY A 74 -1.24 -3.35 3.49
CA GLY A 74 -1.03 -3.75 2.11
C GLY A 74 -1.91 -4.90 1.63
N TRP A 75 -2.29 -4.82 0.35
CA TRP A 75 -3.01 -5.86 -0.39
C TRP A 75 -2.22 -6.24 -1.65
N ILE A 76 -1.86 -7.51 -1.80
CA ILE A 76 -1.13 -8.00 -2.96
C ILE A 76 -2.11 -8.28 -4.11
N LEU A 77 -1.76 -7.82 -5.32
CA LEU A 77 -2.56 -8.02 -6.51
C LEU A 77 -2.24 -9.37 -7.17
N GLU A 78 -3.27 -10.08 -7.63
CA GLU A 78 -3.11 -11.30 -8.44
C GLU A 78 -2.44 -11.00 -9.80
N ALA A 79 -2.74 -9.83 -10.37
CA ALA A 79 -2.25 -9.38 -11.66
C ALA A 79 -1.67 -7.96 -11.52
N PRO A 80 -0.36 -7.77 -11.69
CA PRO A 80 0.25 -6.45 -11.60
C PRO A 80 -0.28 -5.49 -12.67
N VAL A 81 -0.43 -4.22 -12.30
CA VAL A 81 -0.85 -3.17 -13.24
C VAL A 81 0.38 -2.52 -13.87
N CYS A 82 0.47 -2.53 -15.21
CA CYS A 82 1.55 -1.85 -15.92
C CYS A 82 1.46 -0.32 -15.73
N ARG A 83 2.60 0.32 -15.45
CA ARG A 83 2.74 1.76 -15.20
C ARG A 83 3.67 2.48 -16.19
N THR A 84 4.12 1.79 -17.24
CA THR A 84 4.97 2.38 -18.28
C THR A 84 4.16 3.29 -19.22
N ASP A 85 4.84 4.07 -20.05
CA ASP A 85 4.17 4.95 -21.04
C ASP A 85 3.34 4.18 -22.08
N SER A 86 3.62 2.89 -22.26
CA SER A 86 2.85 1.99 -23.14
C SER A 86 1.67 1.30 -22.43
N ALA A 87 1.42 1.62 -21.15
CA ALA A 87 0.36 1.00 -20.37
C ALA A 87 -1.03 1.42 -20.84
N ARG A 88 -2.01 0.52 -20.63
CA ARG A 88 -3.41 0.87 -20.79
C ARG A 88 -3.83 1.80 -19.65
N ILE A 89 -4.34 2.98 -20.01
CA ILE A 89 -4.78 4.00 -19.05
C ILE A 89 -5.92 3.51 -18.16
N ALA A 90 -6.84 2.68 -18.68
CA ALA A 90 -8.02 2.24 -17.94
C ALA A 90 -7.67 1.43 -16.68
N PRO A 91 -6.85 0.36 -16.73
CA PRO A 91 -6.35 -0.33 -15.54
C PRO A 91 -5.63 0.58 -14.54
N MET A 92 -4.80 1.52 -15.01
CA MET A 92 -4.08 2.45 -14.12
C MET A 92 -5.05 3.36 -13.36
N ARG A 93 -6.02 3.96 -14.07
CA ARG A 93 -7.06 4.79 -13.45
C ARG A 93 -7.94 4.00 -12.50
N TYR A 94 -8.24 2.75 -12.83
CA TYR A 94 -9.02 1.88 -11.97
C TYR A 94 -8.27 1.52 -10.69
N ALA A 95 -6.99 1.14 -10.80
CA ALA A 95 -6.11 0.88 -9.66
C ALA A 95 -6.03 2.09 -8.72
N ALA A 96 -5.81 3.29 -9.26
CA ALA A 96 -5.77 4.52 -8.46
C ALA A 96 -7.10 4.80 -7.73
N ARG A 97 -8.26 4.46 -8.34
CA ARG A 97 -9.57 4.60 -7.68
C ARG A 97 -9.75 3.59 -6.55
N VAL A 98 -9.29 2.35 -6.74
CA VAL A 98 -9.31 1.32 -5.70
C VAL A 98 -8.40 1.73 -4.54
N GLU A 99 -7.18 2.19 -4.83
CA GLU A 99 -6.24 2.69 -3.84
C GLU A 99 -6.82 3.85 -3.04
N GLU A 100 -7.47 4.82 -3.69
CA GLU A 100 -8.16 5.91 -3.00
C GLU A 100 -9.34 5.43 -2.15
N GLY A 101 -10.06 4.39 -2.58
CA GLY A 101 -11.11 3.76 -1.77
C GLY A 101 -10.54 3.09 -0.51
N LEU A 102 -9.45 2.32 -0.64
CA LEU A 102 -8.72 1.72 0.49
C LEU A 102 -8.16 2.79 1.43
N ARG A 103 -7.64 3.90 0.89
CA ARG A 103 -7.18 5.02 1.70
C ARG A 103 -8.33 5.59 2.55
N ARG A 104 -9.52 5.79 1.95
CA ARG A 104 -10.72 6.26 2.68
C ARG A 104 -11.19 5.25 3.73
N SER A 105 -11.08 3.96 3.45
CA SER A 105 -11.53 2.91 4.38
C SER A 105 -10.69 2.86 5.65
N LEU A 106 -9.45 3.34 5.60
CA LEU A 106 -8.56 3.41 6.77
C LEU A 106 -8.35 4.83 7.31
N ASP A 107 -8.98 5.83 6.70
CA ASP A 107 -8.67 7.25 6.93
C ASP A 107 -7.16 7.53 6.79
N GLY A 108 -6.56 6.93 5.76
CA GLY A 108 -5.12 6.98 5.50
C GLY A 108 -4.65 8.30 4.89
N ASP A 109 -3.34 8.52 4.95
CA ASP A 109 -2.70 9.75 4.51
C ASP A 109 -2.89 10.00 3.00
N MET A 110 -3.36 11.21 2.65
CA MET A 110 -3.50 11.68 1.27
C MET A 110 -2.16 12.07 0.64
N GLY A 111 -1.16 12.40 1.45
CA GLY A 111 0.18 12.78 1.03
C GLY A 111 1.06 11.60 0.62
N TYR A 112 0.70 10.38 1.04
CA TYR A 112 1.47 9.19 0.75
C TYR A 112 1.57 8.92 -0.76
N ALA A 113 2.81 8.90 -1.26
CA ALA A 113 3.10 8.80 -2.68
C ALA A 113 3.25 7.35 -3.19
N GLY A 114 3.18 6.34 -2.32
CA GLY A 114 3.31 4.92 -2.70
C GLY A 114 4.71 4.51 -3.17
N LEU A 115 5.76 5.24 -2.75
CA LEU A 115 7.14 4.94 -3.17
C LEU A 115 7.80 3.90 -2.24
N LEU A 116 7.88 4.20 -0.95
CA LEU A 116 8.47 3.32 0.05
C LEU A 116 7.39 2.84 1.01
N THR A 117 7.44 1.56 1.38
CA THR A 117 6.65 1.01 2.47
C THR A 117 7.54 0.63 3.64
N LYS A 118 6.99 0.66 4.87
CA LYS A 118 7.50 -0.14 5.98
C LYS A 118 7.61 -1.59 5.49
N ASN A 119 8.79 -2.19 5.60
CA ASN A 119 9.08 -3.54 5.13
C ASN A 119 8.48 -4.56 6.10
N PRO A 120 7.39 -5.28 5.79
CA PRO A 120 6.76 -6.21 6.73
C PRO A 120 7.65 -7.40 7.15
N LEU A 121 8.81 -7.58 6.51
CA LEU A 121 9.79 -8.61 6.87
C LEU A 121 10.87 -8.13 7.85
N HIS A 122 10.91 -6.83 8.15
CA HIS A 122 11.92 -6.25 9.02
C HIS A 122 11.45 -6.26 10.48
N GLU A 123 12.28 -6.78 11.39
CA GLU A 123 11.98 -6.97 12.83
C GLU A 123 11.63 -5.68 13.60
N HIS A 124 12.00 -4.53 13.06
CA HIS A 124 11.67 -3.22 13.65
C HIS A 124 10.17 -2.92 13.66
N TRP A 125 9.39 -3.56 12.80
CA TRP A 125 7.95 -3.36 12.71
C TRP A 125 7.19 -4.54 13.32
N ALA A 126 6.17 -4.23 14.12
CA ALA A 126 5.20 -5.23 14.54
C ALA A 126 4.32 -5.57 13.33
N THR A 127 4.59 -6.72 12.73
CA THR A 127 3.90 -7.15 11.51
C THR A 127 2.85 -8.22 11.82
N THR A 128 1.62 -7.97 11.39
CA THR A 128 0.53 -8.96 11.39
C THR A 128 0.24 -9.37 9.94
N TRP A 129 0.23 -10.68 9.69
CA TRP A 129 -0.16 -11.27 8.41
C TRP A 129 -1.65 -11.59 8.43
N GLY A 130 -2.39 -11.14 7.41
CA GLY A 130 -3.84 -11.35 7.33
C GLY A 130 -4.20 -12.55 6.48
N THR A 131 -4.12 -12.41 5.16
CA THR A 131 -4.43 -13.47 4.19
C THR A 131 -3.32 -13.69 3.17
N ASP A 132 -3.21 -14.90 2.63
CA ASP A 132 -2.36 -15.25 1.48
C ASP A 132 -3.08 -15.09 0.13
N HIS A 133 -4.36 -14.72 0.15
CA HIS A 133 -5.16 -14.48 -1.05
C HIS A 133 -4.62 -13.30 -1.87
N LEU A 134 -4.46 -13.52 -3.17
CA LEU A 134 -4.09 -12.48 -4.12
C LEU A 134 -5.35 -11.84 -4.69
N TYR A 135 -5.44 -10.52 -4.63
CA TYR A 135 -6.66 -9.81 -4.99
C TYR A 135 -6.67 -9.33 -6.45
N SER A 136 -7.80 -9.50 -7.12
CA SER A 136 -8.12 -8.70 -8.30
C SER A 136 -8.52 -7.28 -7.88
N LEU A 137 -8.29 -6.28 -8.75
CA LEU A 137 -8.80 -4.92 -8.51
C LEU A 137 -10.33 -4.90 -8.37
N GLY A 138 -11.04 -5.81 -9.05
CA GLY A 138 -12.49 -5.94 -8.98
C GLY A 138 -12.95 -6.38 -7.59
N GLN A 139 -12.29 -7.38 -7.01
CA GLN A 139 -12.58 -7.86 -5.65
C GLN A 139 -12.37 -6.76 -4.60
N LEU A 140 -11.25 -6.03 -4.69
CA LEU A 140 -11.00 -4.90 -3.79
C LEU A 140 -12.07 -3.82 -3.97
N ALA A 141 -12.42 -3.46 -5.22
CA ALA A 141 -13.45 -2.47 -5.49
C ALA A 141 -14.84 -2.88 -4.97
N GLU A 142 -15.20 -4.16 -5.09
CA GLU A 142 -16.45 -4.70 -4.59
C GLU A 142 -16.51 -4.61 -3.06
N SER A 143 -15.43 -4.95 -2.37
CA SER A 143 -15.36 -4.86 -0.91
C SER A 143 -15.59 -3.43 -0.40
N LEU A 144 -15.12 -2.43 -1.16
CA LEU A 144 -15.14 -1.01 -0.81
C LEU A 144 -16.53 -0.34 -0.87
N GLY A 145 -17.50 -0.94 -1.56
CA GLY A 145 -18.87 -0.42 -1.64
C GLY A 145 -18.94 1.09 -1.94
N GLU A 146 -19.53 1.85 -1.02
CA GLU A 146 -19.71 3.31 -1.14
C GLU A 146 -18.41 4.12 -1.07
N LEU A 147 -17.33 3.54 -0.56
CA LEU A 147 -16.03 4.20 -0.49
C LEU A 147 -15.35 4.33 -1.86
N MET A 148 -15.79 3.53 -2.84
CA MET A 148 -15.26 3.62 -4.19
C MET A 148 -15.53 5.00 -4.80
N PRO A 149 -14.49 5.82 -5.05
CA PRO A 149 -14.68 7.13 -5.63
C PRO A 149 -15.22 7.01 -7.06
N ARG A 150 -16.19 7.86 -7.42
CA ARG A 150 -16.61 8.03 -8.82
C ARG A 150 -15.51 8.68 -9.66
N SER A 151 -14.78 9.62 -9.07
CA SER A 151 -13.63 10.33 -9.65
C SER A 151 -12.54 10.51 -8.59
N LEU A 152 -11.29 10.54 -9.04
CA LEU A 152 -10.16 10.83 -8.13
C LEU A 152 -10.23 12.29 -7.68
N PRO A 153 -9.88 12.58 -6.42
CA PRO A 153 -9.72 13.95 -5.97
C PRO A 153 -8.66 14.66 -6.81
N ARG A 154 -8.87 15.94 -7.10
CA ARG A 154 -7.81 16.77 -7.70
C ARG A 154 -6.71 16.91 -6.66
N ARG A 155 -5.47 16.51 -6.99
CA ARG A 155 -4.32 16.91 -6.17
C ARG A 155 -4.28 18.44 -6.15
N ALA A 156 -4.32 19.03 -4.96
CA ALA A 156 -4.00 20.44 -4.82
C ALA A 156 -2.56 20.62 -5.30
N VAL A 157 -2.37 21.53 -6.25
CA VAL A 157 -1.05 21.91 -6.79
C VAL A 157 -0.37 22.83 -5.80
#